data_AF-A0A382C4U4-F1
#
_entry.id   AF-A0A382C4U4-F1
#
_cell.length_a   1.000
_cell.length_b   1.000
_cell.length_c   1.000
_cell.angle_alpha   90.00
_cell.angle_beta   90.00
_cell.angle_gamma   90.00
#
_symmetry.space_group_name_H-M   'P 1'
#
loop_
_entity.id
_entity.type
_entity.pdbx_description
1 polymer ?
#
loop_
_entity_poly.entity_id
_entity_poly.type
_entity_poly.pdbx_seq_one_letter_code
_entity_poly.pdbx_strand_id
1 'polypeptide(L)'
;KTGMDDALDVFAVHGIGGIWGALATGIFTVSAISGGTEGLIEGNPSQVGIQAIGVVATLLYSGIVSFVILFILDKIPGLGLRASESDEDIGLDLASHGEQATVRDGAD
;
A
#
# COMPACT_ATOMS: atom_id res chain seq x y z
N LYS A 1 -11.06 -14.45 -5.43
CA LYS A 1 -9.86 -14.41 -4.55
C LYS A 1 -8.64 -14.38 -5.46
N THR A 2 -7.67 -13.49 -5.24
CA THR A 2 -6.57 -13.18 -6.19
C THR A 2 -5.32 -14.04 -6.00
N GLY A 3 -5.18 -14.73 -4.86
CA GLY A 3 -3.98 -15.52 -4.54
C GLY A 3 -2.73 -14.68 -4.23
N MET A 4 -2.88 -13.35 -4.14
CA MET A 4 -1.79 -12.46 -3.77
C MET A 4 -1.47 -12.58 -2.29
N ASP A 5 -0.19 -12.70 -1.98
CA ASP A 5 0.35 -12.70 -0.62
C ASP A 5 0.71 -11.27 -0.20
N ASP A 6 -0.31 -10.54 0.25
CA ASP A 6 -0.16 -9.23 0.88
C ASP A 6 -0.20 -9.45 2.40
N ALA A 7 0.98 -9.68 2.99
CA ALA A 7 1.12 -10.23 4.34
C ALA A 7 0.34 -9.48 5.43
N LEU A 8 0.05 -8.19 5.23
CA LEU A 8 -0.66 -7.33 6.20
C LEU A 8 -1.93 -6.69 5.61
N ASP A 9 -2.45 -7.22 4.50
CA ASP A 9 -3.62 -6.68 3.78
C ASP A 9 -3.49 -5.18 3.42
N VAL A 10 -2.26 -4.71 3.17
CA VAL A 10 -1.96 -3.27 2.99
C VAL A 10 -2.69 -2.69 1.78
N PHE A 11 -2.71 -3.40 0.66
CA PHE A 11 -3.38 -2.95 -0.54
C PHE A 11 -4.90 -2.99 -0.38
N ALA A 12 -5.43 -4.04 0.26
CA ALA A 12 -6.87 -4.17 0.48
C ALA A 12 -7.40 -3.08 1.41
N VAL A 13 -6.68 -2.75 2.49
CA VAL A 13 -7.10 -1.72 3.44
C VAL A 13 -6.75 -0.32 2.96
N HIS A 14 -5.47 -0.05 2.71
CA HIS A 14 -5.00 1.31 2.41
C HIS A 14 -5.14 1.66 0.92
N GLY A 15 -4.86 0.72 0.03
CA GLY A 15 -5.01 0.93 -1.42
C GLY A 15 -6.47 1.15 -1.81
N ILE A 16 -7.34 0.17 -1.55
CA ILE A 16 -8.77 0.27 -1.88
C ILE A 16 -9.47 1.34 -1.02
N GLY A 17 -9.16 1.40 0.28
CA GLY A 17 -9.71 2.42 1.17
C GLY A 17 -9.34 3.84 0.74
N GLY A 18 -8.10 4.06 0.29
CA GLY A 18 -7.64 5.33 -0.25
C GLY A 18 -8.32 5.71 -1.57
N ILE A 19 -8.47 4.76 -2.50
CA ILE A 19 -9.21 4.96 -3.76
C ILE A 19 -10.64 5.41 -3.47
N TRP A 20 -11.35 4.66 -2.61
CA TRP A 20 -12.71 5.00 -2.24
C TRP A 20 -12.79 6.36 -1.54
N GLY A 21 -11.94 6.62 -0.55
CA GLY A 21 -11.92 7.89 0.19
C GLY A 21 -11.68 9.09 -0.72
N ALA A 22 -10.78 8.98 -1.71
CA ALA A 22 -10.51 10.05 -2.66
C ALA A 22 -11.71 10.33 -3.58
N LEU A 23 -12.36 9.29 -4.10
CA LEU A 23 -13.56 9.44 -4.93
C LEU A 23 -14.74 9.97 -4.12
N ALA A 24 -14.94 9.47 -2.90
CA ALA A 24 -15.96 9.93 -1.97
C ALA A 24 -15.77 11.40 -1.61
N THR A 25 -14.52 11.87 -1.46
CA THR A 25 -14.22 13.30 -1.28
C THR A 25 -14.76 14.12 -2.45
N GLY A 26 -14.60 13.65 -3.69
CA GLY A 26 -15.13 14.35 -4.86
C GLY A 26 -16.66 14.38 -4.94
N ILE A 27 -17.31 13.39 -4.32
CA ILE A 27 -18.78 13.33 -4.24
C ILE A 27 -19.28 14.28 -3.15
N PHE A 28 -18.72 14.18 -1.95
CA PHE A 28 -19.30 14.72 -0.71
C PHE A 28 -18.65 16.00 -0.19
N THR A 29 -17.57 16.50 -0.81
CA THR A 29 -17.02 17.81 -0.41
C THR A 29 -18.08 18.89 -0.56
N VAL A 30 -18.13 19.80 0.43
CA VAL A 30 -19.04 20.94 0.44
C VAL A 30 -18.28 22.25 0.59
N SER A 31 -18.69 23.26 -0.15
CA SER A 31 -18.07 24.58 -0.25
C SER A 31 -17.89 25.24 1.13
N ALA A 32 -18.90 25.07 2.00
CA ALA A 32 -18.89 25.62 3.36
C ALA A 32 -17.76 25.06 4.26
N ILE A 33 -17.25 23.86 3.98
CA ILE A 33 -16.17 23.21 4.75
C ILE A 33 -14.83 23.33 4.01
N SER A 34 -14.84 23.17 2.69
CA SER A 34 -13.65 23.14 1.85
C SER A 34 -13.08 24.54 1.52
N GLY A 35 -13.80 25.61 1.87
CA GLY A 35 -13.40 26.98 1.54
C GLY A 35 -13.70 27.38 0.10
N GLY A 36 -14.76 26.84 -0.50
CA GLY A 36 -15.20 27.19 -1.85
C GLY A 36 -15.23 26.04 -2.87
N THR A 37 -14.82 24.83 -2.49
CA THR A 37 -14.81 23.67 -3.40
C THR A 37 -16.08 22.83 -3.23
N GLU A 38 -16.94 22.88 -4.24
CA GLU A 38 -18.17 22.11 -4.34
C GLU A 38 -17.88 20.71 -4.86
N GLY A 39 -18.56 19.71 -4.29
CA GLY A 39 -18.56 18.33 -4.76
C GLY A 39 -19.75 18.02 -5.65
N LEU A 40 -19.90 16.75 -6.02
CA LEU A 40 -21.03 16.29 -6.83
C LEU A 40 -22.39 16.64 -6.18
N ILE A 41 -22.50 16.51 -4.85
CA ILE A 41 -23.75 16.81 -4.12
C ILE A 41 -24.15 18.29 -4.15
N GLU A 42 -23.21 19.19 -4.44
CA GLU A 42 -23.46 20.63 -4.61
C GLU A 42 -23.51 21.03 -6.10
N GLY A 43 -23.53 20.06 -7.01
CA GLY A 43 -23.71 20.30 -8.45
C GLY A 43 -22.41 20.39 -9.25
N ASN A 44 -21.25 20.09 -8.65
CA ASN A 44 -19.97 20.08 -9.35
C ASN A 44 -19.48 18.64 -9.64
N PRO A 45 -19.89 18.03 -10.77
CA PRO A 45 -19.43 16.69 -11.15
C PRO A 45 -17.95 16.64 -11.55
N SER A 46 -17.34 17.78 -11.89
CA SER A 46 -15.94 17.83 -12.30
C SER A 46 -15.00 17.43 -11.16
N GLN A 47 -15.42 17.65 -9.90
CA GLN A 47 -14.62 17.31 -8.73
C GLN A 47 -14.36 15.81 -8.60
N VAL A 48 -15.33 14.95 -8.92
CA VAL A 48 -15.13 13.49 -8.94
C VAL A 48 -14.07 13.11 -9.98
N GLY A 49 -14.10 13.76 -11.16
CA GLY A 49 -13.11 13.57 -12.21
C GLY A 49 -11.69 13.98 -11.78
N ILE A 50 -11.56 15.14 -11.12
CA ILE A 50 -10.28 15.62 -10.56
C ILE A 50 -9.72 14.61 -9.55
N GLN A 51 -10.57 14.12 -8.63
CA GLN A 51 -10.15 13.10 -7.66
C GLN A 51 -9.75 11.78 -8.34
N ALA A 52 -10.48 11.34 -9.37
CA ALA A 52 -10.16 10.13 -10.12
C ALA A 52 -8.80 10.25 -10.84
N ILE A 53 -8.49 11.41 -11.42
CA ILE A 53 -7.17 11.68 -12.01
C ILE A 53 -6.07 11.57 -10.94
N GLY A 54 -6.29 12.13 -9.75
CA GLY A 54 -5.37 12.00 -8.62
C GLY A 54 -5.13 10.55 -8.20
N VAL A 55 -6.19 9.74 -8.13
CA VAL A 55 -6.10 8.30 -7.84
C VAL A 55 -5.26 7.58 -8.90
N VAL A 56 -5.56 7.78 -10.19
CA VAL A 56 -4.80 7.12 -11.26
C VAL A 56 -3.34 7.56 -11.27
N ALA A 57 -3.08 8.86 -11.10
CA ALA A 57 -1.72 9.38 -11.05
C ALA A 57 -0.91 8.78 -9.88
N THR A 58 -1.51 8.70 -8.69
CA THR A 58 -0.84 8.13 -7.51
C THR A 58 -0.63 6.63 -7.63
N LEU A 59 -1.60 5.87 -8.16
CA LEU A 59 -1.46 4.43 -8.43
C LEU A 59 -0.38 4.14 -9.47
N LEU A 60 -0.33 4.90 -10.56
CA LEU A 60 0.68 4.72 -11.59
C LEU A 60 2.06 5.07 -11.06
N TYR A 61 2.19 6.20 -10.35
CA TYR A 61 3.45 6.61 -9.78
C TYR A 61 3.96 5.59 -8.75
N SER A 62 3.16 5.28 -7.72
CA SER A 62 3.58 4.34 -6.68
C SER A 62 3.81 2.94 -7.24
N GLY A 63 2.91 2.43 -8.08
CA GLY A 63 3.04 1.10 -8.67
C GLY A 63 4.27 0.96 -9.58
N ILE A 64 4.46 1.88 -10.54
CA ILE A 64 5.56 1.79 -11.51
C ILE A 64 6.89 2.09 -10.85
N VAL A 65 6.97 3.17 -10.06
CA VAL A 65 8.23 3.57 -9.44
C VAL A 65 8.68 2.53 -8.41
N SER A 66 7.77 2.05 -7.55
CA SER A 66 8.11 0.96 -6.63
C SER A 66 8.49 -0.31 -7.38
N PHE A 67 7.77 -0.70 -8.43
CA PHE A 67 8.14 -1.88 -9.23
C PHE A 67 9.55 -1.75 -9.82
N VAL A 68 9.90 -0.60 -10.42
CA VAL A 68 11.23 -0.38 -10.99
C VAL A 68 12.31 -0.43 -9.92
N ILE A 69 12.10 0.22 -8.78
CA ILE A 69 13.06 0.20 -7.66
C ILE A 69 13.27 -1.24 -7.17
N LEU A 70 12.18 -1.95 -6.89
CA LEU A 70 12.23 -3.33 -6.39
C LEU A 70 12.89 -4.27 -7.40
N PHE A 71 12.55 -4.14 -8.69
CA PHE A 71 13.16 -4.93 -9.75
C PHE A 71 14.66 -4.69 -9.86
N ILE A 72 15.12 -3.44 -9.74
CA ILE A 72 16.56 -3.12 -9.77
C ILE A 72 17.27 -3.71 -8.55
N LEU A 73 16.71 -3.54 -7.36
CA LEU A 73 17.30 -4.08 -6.11
C LEU A 73 17.45 -5.60 -6.18
N ASP A 74 16.43 -6.31 -6.68
CA ASP A 74 16.44 -7.77 -6.86
C ASP A 74 17.58 -8.26 -7.78
N LYS A 75 18.07 -7.42 -8.70
CA LYS A 75 19.17 -7.78 -9.62
C LYS A 75 20.56 -7.47 -9.10
N ILE A 76 20.68 -6.73 -8.00
CA ILE A 76 21.99 -6.37 -7.43
C ILE A 76 22.39 -7.44 -6.40
N PRO A 77 23.52 -8.14 -6.57
CA PRO A 77 23.98 -9.13 -5.60
C PRO A 77 24.15 -8.52 -4.21
N GLY A 78 23.52 -9.12 -3.21
CA GLY A 78 23.51 -8.65 -1.83
C GLY A 78 22.36 -7.68 -1.47
N LEU A 79 21.53 -7.26 -2.43
CA LEU A 79 20.33 -6.43 -2.19
C LEU A 79 19.02 -7.16 -2.55
N GLY A 80 19.06 -8.49 -2.61
CA GLY A 80 17.87 -9.31 -2.83
C GLY A 80 16.77 -8.96 -1.82
N LEU A 81 15.54 -8.83 -2.31
CA LEU A 81 14.42 -8.33 -1.51
C LEU A 81 13.82 -9.40 -0.58
N ARG A 82 13.91 -10.67 -0.98
CA ARG A 82 13.36 -11.81 -0.26
C ARG A 82 14.50 -12.65 0.30
N ALA A 83 14.33 -13.13 1.52
CA ALA A 83 15.29 -14.04 2.14
C ALA A 83 15.33 -15.38 1.38
N SER A 84 16.39 -16.16 1.59
CA SER A 84 16.45 -17.50 1.03
C SER A 84 15.37 -18.40 1.68
N GLU A 85 14.91 -19.44 0.99
CA GLU A 85 13.94 -20.38 1.56
C GLU A 85 14.43 -20.97 2.89
N SER A 86 15.73 -21.30 2.98
CA SER A 86 16.33 -21.78 4.23
C SER A 86 16.32 -20.75 5.36
N ASP A 87 16.48 -19.46 5.05
CA ASP A 87 16.42 -18.39 6.04
C ASP A 87 14.98 -18.10 6.48
N GLU A 88 14.01 -18.21 5.55
CA GLU A 88 12.58 -18.13 5.88
C GLU A 88 12.16 -19.30 6.78
N ASP A 89 12.64 -20.52 6.51
CA ASP A 89 12.33 -21.74 7.28
C ASP A 89 12.80 -21.69 8.74
N ILE A 90 14.01 -21.17 8.99
CA ILE A 90 14.54 -21.02 10.36
C ILE A 90 14.02 -19.75 11.07
N GLY A 91 13.47 -18.80 10.31
CA GLY A 91 12.97 -17.51 10.78
C GLY A 91 14.01 -16.38 10.73
N LEU A 92 13.56 -15.18 10.36
CA LEU A 92 14.42 -14.00 10.16
C LEU A 92 15.08 -13.49 11.44
N ASP A 93 14.51 -13.76 12.62
CA ASP A 93 15.14 -13.48 13.90
C ASP A 93 16.51 -14.17 14.00
N LEU A 94 16.56 -15.48 13.72
CA LEU A 94 17.82 -16.22 13.72
C LEU A 94 18.69 -15.90 12.51
N ALA A 95 18.10 -15.90 11.30
CA ALA A 95 18.85 -15.77 10.06
C ALA A 95 19.52 -14.39 9.90
N SER A 96 18.83 -13.32 10.31
CA SER A 96 19.29 -11.94 10.13
C SER A 96 19.82 -11.29 11.41
N HIS A 97 19.37 -11.73 12.59
CA HIS A 97 19.70 -11.08 13.86
C HIS A 97 20.47 -11.99 14.84
N GLY A 98 20.52 -13.31 14.58
CA GLY A 98 21.25 -14.27 15.40
C GLY A 98 20.63 -14.50 16.79
N GLU A 99 19.40 -14.06 17.01
CA GLU A 99 18.69 -14.15 18.28
C GLU A 99 17.25 -14.66 18.07
N GLN A 100 16.52 -14.91 19.16
CA GLN A 100 15.10 -15.26 19.11
C GLN A 100 14.32 -14.28 19.98
N ALA A 101 13.26 -13.67 19.43
CA ALA A 101 12.42 -12.74 20.20
C ALA A 101 11.68 -13.42 21.36
N THR A 102 11.31 -14.69 21.20
CA THR A 102 10.68 -15.51 22.23
C THR A 102 11.26 -16.92 22.23
N VAL A 103 11.36 -17.53 23.41
CA VAL A 103 11.74 -18.93 23.57
C VAL A 103 10.47 -19.70 23.92
N ARG A 104 10.09 -20.67 23.09
CA ARG A 104 9.01 -21.60 23.42
C ARG A 104 9.51 -22.56 24.49
N ASP A 105 9.22 -22.27 25.75
CA ASP A 105 9.50 -23.14 26.89
C ASP A 105 8.33 -24.07 27.24
N GLY A 106 7.23 -23.98 26.48
CA GLY A 106 6.00 -24.74 26.71
C GLY A 106 5.06 -24.12 27.74
N ALA A 107 5.31 -22.88 28.17
CA ALA A 107 4.39 -22.07 28.96
C ALA A 107 3.51 -21.12 28.11
N ASP A 108 3.64 -21.17 26.76
CA ASP A 108 2.81 -20.47 25.77
C ASP A 108 1.55 -21.25 25.35
#